data_AF-A0A8H3J4W4-F1
#
_entry.id   AF-A0A8H3J4W4-F1
#
_cell.length_a   1.000
_cell.length_b   1.000
_cell.length_c   1.000
_cell.angle_alpha   90.00
_cell.angle_beta   90.00
_cell.angle_gamma   90.00
#
_symmetry.space_group_name_H-M   'P 1'
#
loop_
_entity.id
_entity.type
_entity.pdbx_description
1 polymer ?
#
loop_
_entity_poly.entity_id
_entity_poly.type
_entity_poly.pdbx_seq_one_letter_code
_entity_poly.pdbx_strand_id
1 'polypeptide(L)'
;MSADERSLKALTYTVSAIIYNLYFHPLAKFPGPILARASLIWRFVYTMSGNIHLAINKEHQRYGTVFRVSPNELSFSSVTSWKAIYGHQLAGRAPMAKSEFYQMYGAGFESLCIGSERSPQKHLQMKKNLSNAFSTKALLEQEQLVGSVIDAFVTKVGQASGPEDPGLNMTKWYEMVAFDILGEMAFGESFGSIEKGTPHSWAELILDHLYLITLADNLRQLPFVTTLTGWLFPSTIATKNQNSEFSRQQVAKRLKSTSPRKDFMTQLVGQLETGAVGQEELTAHASTLVIAGGETVSTFLAATTYYLLMNPASYKKLVNEIRQAFSSYAAINTGAAQALPYLQAVINEGLRIYPPGSQGFPRLSPGAWVDEHWIPKGTELYTSAWTVTHDARNFHDPMAFKPDRWLADDYMTAKANKDIKEASQPFSLGPRACLGRNFAYMEMNLILAKMLWRYDLELVDKELDWLGSSKVYVMWWKPELRIRFKARE
;
A
#
# COMPACT_ATOMS: atom_id res chain seq x y z
N MET A 1 12.10 -22.20 -42.44
CA MET A 1 12.95 -21.21 -41.75
C MET A 1 13.99 -21.94 -40.93
N SER A 2 15.27 -21.81 -41.29
CA SER A 2 16.39 -22.35 -40.50
C SER A 2 16.50 -21.62 -39.15
N ALA A 3 17.24 -22.21 -38.20
CA ALA A 3 17.52 -21.56 -36.91
C ALA A 3 18.20 -20.19 -37.09
N ASP A 4 19.11 -20.08 -38.06
CA ASP A 4 19.83 -18.83 -38.38
C ASP A 4 18.91 -17.73 -38.89
N GLU A 5 17.92 -18.09 -39.72
CA GLU A 5 16.95 -17.14 -40.25
C GLU A 5 16.03 -16.56 -39.15
N ARG A 6 15.71 -17.38 -38.12
CA ARG A 6 14.97 -16.92 -36.94
C ARG A 6 15.81 -15.97 -36.09
N SER A 7 17.07 -16.31 -35.85
CA SER A 7 18.01 -15.50 -35.08
C SER A 7 18.26 -14.13 -35.71
N LEU A 8 18.44 -14.08 -37.04
CA LEU A 8 18.64 -12.83 -37.77
C LEU A 8 17.40 -11.93 -37.75
N LYS A 9 16.19 -12.52 -37.91
CA LYS A 9 14.92 -11.77 -37.81
C LYS A 9 14.72 -11.18 -36.41
N ALA A 10 15.00 -11.97 -35.37
CA ALA A 10 14.90 -11.50 -33.99
C ALA A 10 15.88 -10.35 -33.72
N LEU A 11 17.15 -10.48 -34.13
CA LEU A 11 18.16 -9.44 -33.98
C LEU A 11 17.76 -8.14 -34.68
N THR A 12 17.34 -8.21 -35.95
CA THR A 12 16.90 -7.05 -36.73
C THR A 12 15.70 -6.37 -36.09
N TYR A 13 14.72 -7.14 -35.60
CA TYR A 13 13.57 -6.61 -34.87
C TYR A 13 13.99 -5.90 -33.59
N THR A 14 14.84 -6.52 -32.77
CA THR A 14 15.32 -5.94 -31.51
C THR A 14 16.09 -4.64 -31.74
N VAL A 15 17.01 -4.61 -32.70
CA VAL A 15 17.78 -3.40 -33.04
C VAL A 15 16.85 -2.30 -33.55
N SER A 16 15.92 -2.63 -34.45
CA SER A 16 14.95 -1.67 -34.98
C SER A 16 14.04 -1.11 -33.88
N ALA A 17 13.59 -1.95 -32.95
CA ALA A 17 12.78 -1.53 -31.80
C ALA A 17 13.56 -0.60 -30.87
N ILE A 18 14.85 -0.87 -30.61
CA ILE A 18 15.72 0.01 -29.81
C ILE A 18 15.87 1.38 -30.48
N ILE A 19 16.17 1.41 -31.79
CA ILE A 19 16.31 2.66 -32.55
C ILE A 19 14.99 3.44 -32.53
N TYR A 20 13.87 2.77 -32.80
CA TYR A 20 12.54 3.36 -32.72
C TYR A 20 12.29 3.97 -31.33
N ASN A 21 12.51 3.19 -30.27
CA ASN A 21 12.28 3.60 -28.90
C ASN A 21 13.10 4.83 -28.50
N LEU A 22 14.35 4.92 -28.95
CA LEU A 22 15.26 6.01 -28.59
C LEU A 22 14.98 7.30 -29.37
N TYR A 23 14.59 7.22 -30.65
CA TYR A 23 14.57 8.39 -31.52
C TYR A 23 13.19 8.77 -32.07
N PHE A 24 12.30 7.79 -32.26
CA PHE A 24 11.03 7.98 -32.98
C PHE A 24 9.79 7.74 -32.13
N HIS A 25 9.93 7.09 -30.96
CA HIS A 25 8.83 6.88 -30.04
C HIS A 25 8.24 8.23 -29.60
N PRO A 26 6.92 8.34 -29.37
CA PRO A 26 6.29 9.58 -28.88
C PRO A 26 6.89 10.14 -27.58
N LEU A 27 7.59 9.28 -26.83
CA LEU A 27 8.29 9.62 -25.58
C LEU A 27 9.81 9.81 -25.74
N ALA A 28 10.35 9.86 -26.98
CA ALA A 28 11.78 10.01 -27.23
C ALA A 28 12.36 11.31 -26.66
N LYS A 29 11.53 12.36 -26.54
CA LYS A 29 11.90 13.65 -25.91
C LYS A 29 12.13 13.56 -24.40
N PHE A 30 11.58 12.55 -23.72
CA PHE A 30 11.71 12.45 -22.27
C PHE A 30 13.07 11.86 -21.90
N PRO A 31 13.77 12.44 -20.92
CA PRO A 31 15.05 11.92 -20.45
C PRO A 31 14.86 10.58 -19.73
N GLY A 32 15.95 9.86 -19.49
CA GLY A 32 15.94 8.61 -18.75
C GLY A 32 17.18 7.76 -19.07
N PRO A 33 17.47 6.74 -18.25
CA PRO A 33 18.56 5.80 -18.52
C PRO A 33 18.42 5.18 -19.93
N ILE A 34 19.53 5.00 -20.65
CA ILE A 34 19.49 4.48 -22.03
C ILE A 34 18.76 3.13 -22.07
N LEU A 35 19.05 2.23 -21.12
CA LEU A 35 18.37 0.93 -21.02
C LEU A 35 16.87 1.06 -20.78
N ALA A 36 16.42 2.03 -19.97
CA ALA A 36 14.99 2.28 -19.71
C ALA A 36 14.28 2.84 -20.95
N ARG A 37 14.92 3.77 -21.66
CA ARG A 37 14.35 4.35 -22.88
C ARG A 37 14.32 3.36 -24.03
N ALA A 38 15.33 2.49 -24.15
CA ALA A 38 15.49 1.56 -25.24
C ALA A 38 14.67 0.27 -25.07
N SER A 39 14.53 -0.24 -23.85
CA SER A 39 13.94 -1.56 -23.58
C SER A 39 13.37 -1.67 -22.16
N LEU A 40 12.80 -2.84 -21.83
CA LEU A 40 12.28 -3.14 -20.49
C LEU A 40 13.37 -3.58 -19.50
N ILE A 41 14.64 -3.70 -19.92
CA ILE A 41 15.70 -4.32 -19.13
C ILE A 41 15.93 -3.55 -17.82
N TRP A 42 16.00 -2.22 -17.87
CA TRP A 42 16.23 -1.40 -16.68
C TRP A 42 15.13 -1.63 -15.64
N ARG A 43 13.88 -1.54 -16.08
CA ARG A 43 12.70 -1.77 -15.24
C ARG A 43 12.70 -3.18 -14.66
N PHE A 44 12.94 -4.19 -15.49
CA PHE A 44 12.99 -5.59 -15.08
C PHE A 44 14.03 -5.80 -13.97
N VAL A 45 15.28 -5.36 -14.18
CA VAL A 45 16.36 -5.51 -13.20
C VAL A 45 15.97 -4.88 -11.85
N TYR A 46 15.45 -3.65 -11.85
CA TYR A 46 15.19 -2.96 -10.59
C TYR A 46 13.92 -3.43 -9.87
N THR A 47 12.86 -3.77 -10.61
CA THR A 47 11.65 -4.35 -10.01
C THR A 47 11.92 -5.75 -9.46
N MET A 48 12.68 -6.59 -10.18
CA MET A 48 13.05 -7.93 -9.70
C MET A 48 14.09 -7.93 -8.59
N SER A 49 14.89 -6.86 -8.45
CA SER A 49 15.78 -6.67 -7.30
C SER A 49 15.08 -6.16 -6.03
N GLY A 50 13.82 -5.72 -6.15
CA GLY A 50 13.08 -5.06 -5.06
C GLY A 50 13.50 -3.61 -4.76
N ASN A 51 14.50 -3.06 -5.46
CA ASN A 51 15.07 -1.74 -5.18
C ASN A 51 14.56 -0.64 -6.13
N ILE A 52 13.44 -0.86 -6.82
CA ILE A 52 12.92 0.06 -7.84
C ILE A 52 12.64 1.48 -7.32
N HIS A 53 12.16 1.61 -6.08
CA HIS A 53 11.89 2.90 -5.45
C HIS A 53 13.16 3.75 -5.27
N LEU A 54 14.28 3.13 -4.88
CA LEU A 54 15.59 3.80 -4.76
C LEU A 54 16.15 4.18 -6.14
N ALA A 55 16.00 3.29 -7.12
CA ALA A 55 16.46 3.54 -8.49
C ALA A 55 15.69 4.71 -9.12
N ILE A 56 14.36 4.73 -8.98
CA ILE A 56 13.51 5.84 -9.45
C ILE A 56 13.89 7.15 -8.76
N ASN A 57 14.09 7.13 -7.43
CA ASN A 57 14.51 8.32 -6.68
C ASN A 57 15.83 8.88 -7.21
N LYS A 58 16.83 8.01 -7.43
CA LYS A 58 18.13 8.40 -7.99
C LYS A 58 18.01 9.01 -9.39
N GLU A 59 17.16 8.44 -10.25
CA GLU A 59 16.98 8.98 -11.60
C GLU A 59 16.19 10.30 -11.60
N HIS A 60 15.26 10.51 -10.66
CA HIS A 60 14.63 11.83 -10.46
C HIS A 60 15.61 12.90 -9.99
N GLN A 61 16.58 12.54 -9.12
CA GLN A 61 17.67 13.45 -8.75
C GLN A 61 18.53 13.84 -9.96
N ARG A 62 18.61 12.98 -10.98
CA ARG A 62 19.42 13.21 -12.20
C ARG A 62 18.66 13.95 -13.30
N TYR A 63 17.40 13.59 -13.54
CA TYR A 63 16.63 14.05 -14.70
C TYR A 63 15.52 15.04 -14.37
N GLY A 64 15.25 15.29 -13.09
CA GLY A 64 14.23 16.23 -12.64
C GLY A 64 12.89 15.57 -12.33
N THR A 65 11.80 16.32 -12.49
CA THR A 65 10.44 15.91 -12.06
C THR A 65 9.80 14.82 -12.91
N VAL A 66 10.35 14.52 -14.10
CA VAL A 66 9.82 13.48 -14.98
C VAL A 66 10.96 12.77 -15.72
N PHE A 67 10.87 11.45 -15.81
CA PHE A 67 11.73 10.67 -16.70
C PHE A 67 11.05 9.39 -17.17
N ARG A 68 11.64 8.78 -18.19
CA ARG A 68 11.16 7.57 -18.84
C ARG A 68 11.75 6.32 -18.17
N VAL A 69 10.90 5.54 -17.52
CA VAL A 69 11.24 4.31 -16.75
C VAL A 69 11.27 3.07 -17.63
N SER A 70 10.47 3.07 -18.69
CA SER A 70 10.42 2.04 -19.71
C SER A 70 9.97 2.67 -21.04
N PRO A 71 10.01 1.97 -22.18
CA PRO A 71 9.70 2.59 -23.46
C PRO A 71 8.34 3.31 -23.51
N ASN A 72 7.31 2.84 -22.80
CA ASN A 72 6.00 3.49 -22.79
C ASN A 72 5.53 3.92 -21.39
N GLU A 73 6.47 4.18 -20.47
CA GLU A 73 6.17 4.47 -19.06
C GLU A 73 6.96 5.68 -18.55
N LEU A 74 6.26 6.61 -17.89
CA LEU A 74 6.85 7.80 -17.27
C LEU A 74 6.65 7.79 -15.75
N SER A 75 7.70 8.14 -15.01
CA SER A 75 7.58 8.46 -13.58
C SER A 75 7.63 9.96 -13.38
N PHE A 76 6.75 10.46 -12.52
CA PHE A 76 6.69 11.86 -12.08
C PHE A 76 7.02 11.98 -10.60
N SER A 77 7.55 13.14 -10.19
CA SER A 77 7.91 13.42 -8.79
C SER A 77 7.51 14.83 -8.33
N SER A 78 6.33 15.33 -8.69
CA SER A 78 5.85 16.66 -8.29
C SER A 78 4.52 16.60 -7.52
N VAL A 79 4.22 17.66 -6.78
CA VAL A 79 2.91 17.81 -6.10
C VAL A 79 1.79 18.03 -7.12
N THR A 80 2.11 18.68 -8.24
CA THR A 80 1.18 18.93 -9.34
C THR A 80 0.83 17.65 -10.11
N SER A 81 1.78 16.72 -10.26
CA SER A 81 1.53 15.42 -10.90
C SER A 81 0.54 14.57 -10.10
N TRP A 82 0.54 14.65 -8.77
CA TRP A 82 -0.50 14.01 -7.94
C TRP A 82 -1.91 14.47 -8.34
N LYS A 83 -2.11 15.78 -8.43
CA LYS A 83 -3.41 16.37 -8.78
C LYS A 83 -3.80 16.06 -10.22
N ALA A 84 -2.86 16.15 -11.16
CA ALA A 84 -3.12 15.89 -12.58
C ALA A 84 -3.48 14.41 -12.85
N ILE A 85 -2.75 13.48 -12.23
CA ILE A 85 -2.90 12.03 -12.50
C ILE A 85 -4.07 11.43 -11.71
N TYR A 86 -4.25 11.82 -10.45
CA TYR A 86 -5.20 11.16 -9.53
C TYR A 86 -6.39 12.02 -9.13
N GLY A 87 -6.28 13.35 -9.26
CA GLY A 87 -7.31 14.29 -8.84
C GLY A 87 -8.61 14.18 -9.66
N HIS A 88 -9.61 14.93 -9.21
CA HIS A 88 -10.84 15.10 -9.97
C HIS A 88 -10.53 15.80 -11.30
N GLN A 89 -11.00 15.21 -12.38
CA GLN A 89 -10.76 15.77 -13.71
C GLN A 89 -11.67 16.97 -13.95
N LEU A 90 -11.13 17.95 -14.68
CA LEU A 90 -11.89 19.10 -15.15
C LEU A 90 -12.97 18.65 -16.14
N ALA A 91 -14.09 19.35 -16.17
CA ALA A 91 -15.20 19.07 -17.08
C ALA A 91 -14.70 19.01 -18.54
N GLY A 92 -15.15 18.00 -19.28
CA GLY A 92 -14.78 17.78 -20.68
C GLY A 92 -13.45 17.04 -20.91
N ARG A 93 -12.70 16.65 -19.86
CA ARG A 93 -11.50 15.80 -20.00
C ARG A 93 -11.79 14.34 -19.66
N ALA A 94 -11.23 13.42 -20.45
CA ALA A 94 -11.34 12.01 -20.18
C ALA A 94 -10.55 11.64 -18.90
N PRO A 95 -11.08 10.73 -18.05
CA PRO A 95 -10.38 10.29 -16.85
C PRO A 95 -9.17 9.41 -17.18
N MET A 96 -8.11 9.55 -16.39
CA MET A 96 -6.98 8.62 -16.43
C MET A 96 -7.42 7.27 -15.84
N ALA A 97 -7.56 6.27 -16.70
CA ALA A 97 -7.95 4.92 -16.28
C ALA A 97 -6.77 4.22 -15.58
N LYS A 98 -7.07 3.24 -14.71
CA LYS A 98 -6.06 2.30 -14.21
C LYS A 98 -5.43 1.55 -15.39
N SER A 99 -4.13 1.32 -15.35
CA SER A 99 -3.44 0.57 -16.40
C SER A 99 -3.69 -0.93 -16.32
N GLU A 100 -3.20 -1.67 -17.32
CA GLU A 100 -3.28 -3.13 -17.41
C GLU A 100 -2.69 -3.85 -16.20
N PHE A 101 -1.72 -3.22 -15.50
CA PHE A 101 -1.15 -3.72 -14.24
C PHE A 101 -2.22 -4.23 -13.27
N TYR A 102 -3.34 -3.49 -13.17
CA TYR A 102 -4.37 -3.81 -12.18
C TYR A 102 -5.15 -5.10 -12.48
N GLN A 103 -5.13 -5.60 -13.70
CA GLN A 103 -5.79 -6.87 -14.04
C GLN A 103 -5.16 -8.05 -13.31
N MET A 104 -3.90 -7.93 -12.92
CA MET A 104 -3.16 -8.99 -12.22
C MET A 104 -3.68 -9.24 -10.82
N TYR A 105 -4.23 -8.23 -10.15
CA TYR A 105 -4.89 -8.39 -8.85
C TYR A 105 -6.22 -9.15 -8.94
N GLY A 106 -6.84 -9.23 -10.12
CA GLY A 106 -8.05 -10.02 -10.34
C GLY A 106 -7.78 -11.50 -10.66
N ALA A 107 -6.52 -11.91 -10.79
CA ALA A 107 -6.18 -13.25 -11.23
C ALA A 107 -6.64 -14.30 -10.19
N GLY A 108 -7.44 -15.28 -10.62
CA GLY A 108 -8.05 -16.30 -9.77
C GLY A 108 -9.52 -16.04 -9.44
N PHE A 109 -10.05 -14.87 -9.76
CA PHE A 109 -11.48 -14.51 -9.64
C PHE A 109 -12.13 -14.36 -11.01
N GLU A 110 -13.43 -14.63 -11.13
CA GLU A 110 -14.20 -14.41 -12.37
C GLU A 110 -14.72 -12.96 -12.50
N SER A 111 -14.55 -12.15 -11.45
CA SER A 111 -14.89 -10.73 -11.43
C SER A 111 -13.76 -9.88 -10.86
N LEU A 112 -13.67 -8.63 -11.33
CA LEU A 112 -12.75 -7.63 -10.75
C LEU A 112 -13.35 -7.02 -9.48
N CYS A 113 -12.48 -6.69 -8.53
CA CYS A 113 -12.85 -5.97 -7.32
C CYS A 113 -12.68 -4.46 -7.52
N ILE A 114 -13.08 -3.66 -6.51
CA ILE A 114 -12.91 -2.19 -6.51
C ILE A 114 -11.43 -1.79 -6.71
N GLY A 115 -10.51 -2.60 -6.20
CA GLY A 115 -9.07 -2.42 -6.31
C GLY A 115 -8.53 -2.66 -7.72
N SER A 116 -9.15 -3.51 -8.53
CA SER A 116 -8.66 -3.88 -9.87
C SER A 116 -9.49 -3.31 -11.03
N GLU A 117 -10.76 -2.93 -10.80
CA GLU A 117 -11.66 -2.39 -11.82
C GLU A 117 -11.07 -1.16 -12.53
N ARG A 118 -10.98 -1.18 -13.86
CA ARG A 118 -10.31 -0.14 -14.66
C ARG A 118 -11.28 0.88 -15.24
N SER A 119 -12.51 0.49 -15.53
CA SER A 119 -13.58 1.37 -16.01
C SER A 119 -13.92 2.41 -14.92
N PRO A 120 -13.85 3.72 -15.22
CA PRO A 120 -14.28 4.76 -14.31
C PRO A 120 -15.74 4.62 -13.87
N GLN A 121 -16.62 4.23 -14.80
CA GLN A 121 -18.06 4.09 -14.57
C GLN A 121 -18.36 2.90 -13.66
N LYS A 122 -17.82 1.71 -13.96
CA LYS A 122 -18.02 0.51 -13.12
C LYS A 122 -17.42 0.72 -11.72
N HIS A 123 -16.23 1.30 -11.64
CA HIS A 123 -15.63 1.63 -10.35
C HIS A 123 -16.47 2.60 -9.53
N LEU A 124 -17.08 3.61 -10.16
CA LEU A 124 -17.98 4.54 -9.46
C LEU A 124 -19.19 3.81 -8.87
N GLN A 125 -19.75 2.84 -9.61
CA GLN A 125 -20.84 2.00 -9.12
C GLN A 125 -20.39 1.13 -7.94
N MET A 126 -19.28 0.39 -8.08
CA MET A 126 -18.69 -0.40 -6.99
C MET A 126 -18.41 0.47 -5.76
N LYS A 127 -17.88 1.68 -5.95
CA LYS A 127 -17.60 2.61 -4.85
C LYS A 127 -18.86 3.04 -4.13
N LYS A 128 -19.95 3.35 -4.85
CA LYS A 128 -21.25 3.66 -4.24
C LYS A 128 -21.78 2.49 -3.41
N ASN A 129 -21.62 1.28 -3.92
CA ASN A 129 -22.05 0.05 -3.25
C ASN A 129 -21.29 -0.18 -1.93
N LEU A 130 -19.99 0.15 -1.91
CA LEU A 130 -19.10 -0.08 -0.77
C LEU A 130 -19.02 1.10 0.23
N SER A 131 -19.23 2.35 -0.20
CA SER A 131 -18.87 3.54 0.59
C SER A 131 -19.58 3.65 1.94
N ASN A 132 -20.79 3.09 2.04
CA ASN A 132 -21.57 3.14 3.28
C ASN A 132 -20.90 2.34 4.41
N ALA A 133 -20.23 1.22 4.08
CA ALA A 133 -19.51 0.38 5.04
C ALA A 133 -18.26 1.05 5.63
N PHE A 134 -17.76 2.10 4.96
CA PHE A 134 -16.58 2.89 5.37
C PHE A 134 -16.95 4.31 5.83
N SER A 135 -18.23 4.58 6.04
CA SER A 135 -18.70 5.87 6.57
C SER A 135 -18.31 6.03 8.05
N THR A 136 -18.15 7.26 8.53
CA THR A 136 -17.84 7.54 9.94
C THR A 136 -18.83 6.85 10.90
N LYS A 137 -20.12 6.83 10.55
CA LYS A 137 -21.14 6.13 11.34
C LYS A 137 -20.86 4.62 11.40
N ALA A 138 -20.57 3.98 10.27
CA ALA A 138 -20.28 2.56 10.23
C ALA A 138 -19.04 2.22 11.06
N LEU A 139 -17.98 3.05 10.97
CA LEU A 139 -16.76 2.86 11.75
C LEU A 139 -17.00 2.88 13.26
N LEU A 140 -17.82 3.82 13.75
CA LEU A 140 -18.19 3.88 15.17
C LEU A 140 -18.98 2.64 15.61
N GLU A 141 -19.86 2.12 14.74
CA GLU A 141 -20.60 0.88 15.01
C GLU A 141 -19.70 -0.37 15.01
N GLN A 142 -18.55 -0.30 14.34
CA GLN A 142 -17.57 -1.39 14.22
C GLN A 142 -16.44 -1.29 15.26
N GLU A 143 -16.29 -0.14 15.92
CA GLU A 143 -15.18 0.14 16.83
C GLU A 143 -15.05 -0.88 17.95
N GLN A 144 -16.16 -1.36 18.52
CA GLN A 144 -16.12 -2.36 19.60
C GLN A 144 -15.47 -3.67 19.13
N LEU A 145 -15.78 -4.12 17.91
CA LEU A 145 -15.23 -5.34 17.32
C LEU A 145 -13.74 -5.18 17.02
N VAL A 146 -13.34 -4.04 16.45
CA VAL A 146 -11.93 -3.75 16.19
C VAL A 146 -11.15 -3.62 17.50
N GLY A 147 -11.73 -2.90 18.47
CA GLY A 147 -11.15 -2.68 19.79
C GLY A 147 -10.89 -3.97 20.56
N SER A 148 -11.79 -4.96 20.49
CA SER A 148 -11.59 -6.25 21.16
C SER A 148 -10.41 -7.05 20.59
N VAL A 149 -10.24 -7.05 19.27
CA VAL A 149 -9.08 -7.68 18.61
C VAL A 149 -7.78 -6.96 19.00
N ILE A 150 -7.79 -5.63 19.02
CA ILE A 150 -6.63 -4.83 19.46
C ILE A 150 -6.31 -5.10 20.93
N ASP A 151 -7.31 -5.24 21.80
CA ASP A 151 -7.11 -5.53 23.22
C ASP A 151 -6.52 -6.93 23.45
N ALA A 152 -6.95 -7.91 22.66
CA ALA A 152 -6.35 -9.23 22.63
C ALA A 152 -4.88 -9.16 22.17
N PHE A 153 -4.60 -8.41 21.10
CA PHE A 153 -3.24 -8.19 20.60
C PHE A 153 -2.34 -7.55 21.67
N VAL A 154 -2.74 -6.41 22.24
CA VAL A 154 -1.96 -5.70 23.28
C VAL A 154 -1.73 -6.59 24.51
N THR A 155 -2.70 -7.40 24.88
CA THR A 155 -2.53 -8.35 25.99
C THR A 155 -1.55 -9.46 25.64
N LYS A 156 -1.66 -10.06 24.45
CA LYS A 156 -0.82 -11.17 24.00
C LYS A 156 0.63 -10.78 23.79
N VAL A 157 0.93 -9.61 23.20
CA VAL A 157 2.32 -9.16 23.03
C VAL A 157 3.03 -8.93 24.37
N GLY A 158 2.33 -8.43 25.38
CA GLY A 158 2.91 -8.29 26.73
C GLY A 158 3.14 -9.62 27.45
N GLN A 159 2.28 -10.61 27.21
CA GLN A 159 2.44 -11.97 27.78
C GLN A 159 3.56 -12.75 27.08
N ALA A 160 3.70 -12.56 25.77
CA ALA A 160 4.71 -13.25 24.98
C ALA A 160 6.10 -12.63 25.15
N SER A 161 6.21 -11.35 25.51
CA SER A 161 7.49 -10.68 25.73
C SER A 161 7.94 -10.80 27.19
N GLY A 162 8.99 -11.59 27.44
CA GLY A 162 9.65 -11.69 28.73
C GLY A 162 10.89 -10.79 28.88
N PRO A 163 11.40 -10.56 30.12
CA PRO A 163 12.64 -9.80 30.35
C PRO A 163 13.87 -10.39 29.64
N GLU A 164 13.93 -11.72 29.57
CA GLU A 164 15.01 -12.51 28.96
C GLU A 164 14.71 -12.92 27.50
N ASP A 165 13.61 -12.43 26.93
CA ASP A 165 13.19 -12.79 25.57
C ASP A 165 14.09 -12.09 24.50
N PRO A 166 14.45 -12.78 23.39
CA PRO A 166 15.13 -12.18 22.24
C PRO A 166 14.34 -11.08 21.51
N GLY A 167 13.13 -10.74 21.97
CA GLY A 167 12.22 -9.76 21.40
C GLY A 167 11.24 -10.41 20.43
N LEU A 168 9.99 -9.94 20.46
CA LEU A 168 8.95 -10.39 19.55
C LEU A 168 9.18 -9.81 18.16
N ASN A 169 9.01 -10.62 17.12
CA ASN A 169 9.01 -10.15 15.73
C ASN A 169 7.73 -9.36 15.43
N MET A 170 7.79 -8.06 15.66
CA MET A 170 6.65 -7.15 15.51
C MET A 170 6.21 -6.96 14.06
N THR A 171 7.07 -7.25 13.07
CA THR A 171 6.64 -7.31 11.66
C THR A 171 5.50 -8.34 11.52
N LYS A 172 5.65 -9.53 12.13
CA LYS A 172 4.62 -10.57 12.12
C LYS A 172 3.45 -10.30 13.05
N TRP A 173 3.70 -9.77 14.24
CA TRP A 173 2.60 -9.44 15.16
C TRP A 173 1.68 -8.33 14.62
N TYR A 174 2.23 -7.33 13.91
CA TYR A 174 1.43 -6.32 13.23
C TYR A 174 0.67 -6.87 12.02
N GLU A 175 1.25 -7.81 11.26
CA GLU A 175 0.52 -8.55 10.22
C GLU A 175 -0.66 -9.30 10.85
N MET A 176 -0.42 -10.07 11.91
CA MET A 176 -1.47 -10.87 12.57
C MET A 176 -2.65 -10.03 13.07
N VAL A 177 -2.40 -8.89 13.76
CA VAL A 177 -3.50 -8.06 14.25
C VAL A 177 -4.29 -7.42 13.10
N ALA A 178 -3.61 -6.93 12.06
CA ALA A 178 -4.27 -6.33 10.91
C ALA A 178 -5.11 -7.35 10.12
N PHE A 179 -4.59 -8.56 9.92
CA PHE A 179 -5.33 -9.64 9.26
C PHE A 179 -6.48 -10.16 10.12
N ASP A 180 -6.31 -10.34 11.43
CA ASP A 180 -7.40 -10.77 12.31
C ASP A 180 -8.54 -9.72 12.33
N ILE A 181 -8.21 -8.42 12.43
CA ILE A 181 -9.20 -7.34 12.30
C ILE A 181 -9.93 -7.45 10.96
N LEU A 182 -9.20 -7.58 9.84
CA LEU A 182 -9.85 -7.64 8.53
C LEU A 182 -10.57 -8.95 8.24
N GLY A 183 -10.18 -10.07 8.83
CA GLY A 183 -10.96 -11.31 8.81
C GLY A 183 -12.33 -11.07 9.45
N GLU A 184 -12.35 -10.46 10.63
CA GLU A 184 -13.61 -10.07 11.27
C GLU A 184 -14.40 -9.09 10.38
N MET A 185 -13.76 -8.09 9.79
CA MET A 185 -14.47 -7.05 9.04
C MET A 185 -14.95 -7.49 7.64
N ALA A 186 -14.22 -8.35 6.94
CA ALA A 186 -14.50 -8.69 5.54
C ALA A 186 -14.90 -10.14 5.30
N PHE A 187 -14.57 -11.07 6.21
CA PHE A 187 -15.04 -12.47 6.14
C PHE A 187 -16.08 -12.78 7.22
N GLY A 188 -16.17 -11.95 8.26
CA GLY A 188 -17.03 -12.20 9.39
C GLY A 188 -16.47 -13.26 10.34
N GLU A 189 -15.17 -13.53 10.28
CA GLU A 189 -14.45 -14.49 11.12
C GLU A 189 -12.96 -14.08 11.20
N SER A 190 -12.41 -13.96 12.40
CA SER A 190 -10.96 -13.77 12.60
C SER A 190 -10.16 -14.96 12.06
N PHE A 191 -8.92 -14.73 11.64
CA PHE A 191 -7.99 -15.81 11.33
C PHE A 191 -7.48 -16.53 12.59
N GLY A 192 -7.69 -15.93 13.78
CA GLY A 192 -7.26 -16.45 15.08
C GLY A 192 -5.75 -16.43 15.26
N SER A 193 -5.05 -15.57 14.52
CA SER A 193 -3.58 -15.52 14.50
C SER A 193 -3.03 -14.99 15.83
N ILE A 194 -3.68 -13.97 16.39
CA ILE A 194 -3.30 -13.36 17.67
C ILE A 194 -3.45 -14.32 18.84
N GLU A 195 -4.53 -15.11 18.86
CA GLU A 195 -4.78 -16.07 19.93
C GLU A 195 -3.71 -17.16 19.95
N LYS A 196 -3.39 -17.70 18.77
CA LYS A 196 -2.39 -18.77 18.55
C LYS A 196 -0.94 -18.26 18.65
N GLY A 197 -0.70 -16.98 18.41
CA GLY A 197 0.64 -16.40 18.34
C GLY A 197 1.41 -16.78 17.07
N THR A 198 0.72 -17.27 16.03
CA THR A 198 1.32 -17.71 14.77
C THR A 198 0.51 -17.17 13.59
N PRO A 199 1.16 -16.67 12.52
CA PRO A 199 0.46 -16.21 11.32
C PRO A 199 -0.42 -17.30 10.71
N HIS A 200 -1.56 -16.91 10.15
CA HIS A 200 -2.40 -17.82 9.39
C HIS A 200 -1.78 -18.11 8.02
N SER A 201 -1.79 -19.38 7.58
CA SER A 201 -1.15 -19.82 6.33
C SER A 201 -1.56 -19.02 5.09
N TRP A 202 -2.85 -18.66 4.98
CA TRP A 202 -3.34 -17.81 3.89
C TRP A 202 -2.67 -16.41 3.87
N ALA A 203 -2.42 -15.81 5.04
CA ALA A 203 -1.76 -14.50 5.13
C ALA A 203 -0.27 -14.59 4.76
N GLU A 204 0.39 -15.70 5.11
CA GLU A 204 1.81 -15.93 4.77
C GLU A 204 2.06 -16.00 3.26
N LEU A 205 1.08 -16.46 2.48
CA LEU A 205 1.18 -16.57 1.01
C LEU A 205 1.05 -15.22 0.27
N ILE A 206 0.65 -14.15 0.96
CA ILE A 206 0.35 -12.86 0.32
C ILE A 206 1.60 -12.23 -0.28
N LEU A 207 2.73 -12.22 0.44
CA LEU A 207 3.96 -11.62 -0.06
C LEU A 207 4.48 -12.35 -1.30
N ASP A 208 4.47 -13.68 -1.29
CA ASP A 208 4.82 -14.51 -2.45
C ASP A 208 3.90 -14.21 -3.65
N HIS A 209 2.60 -14.07 -3.41
CA HIS A 209 1.66 -13.67 -4.45
C HIS A 209 1.99 -12.29 -5.06
N LEU A 210 2.39 -11.31 -4.24
CA LEU A 210 2.80 -9.98 -4.72
C LEU A 210 4.11 -10.00 -5.52
N TYR A 211 5.04 -10.89 -5.19
CA TYR A 211 6.23 -11.16 -6.00
C TYR A 211 5.83 -11.71 -7.38
N LEU A 212 4.91 -12.68 -7.42
CA LEU A 212 4.41 -13.24 -8.68
C LEU A 212 3.68 -12.19 -9.53
N ILE A 213 2.96 -11.24 -8.92
CA ILE A 213 2.39 -10.10 -9.64
C ILE A 213 3.50 -9.23 -10.25
N THR A 214 4.56 -8.94 -9.50
CA THR A 214 5.71 -8.15 -10.01
C THR A 214 6.36 -8.83 -11.22
N LEU A 215 6.55 -10.15 -11.15
CA LEU A 215 7.06 -10.92 -12.29
C LEU A 215 6.11 -10.86 -13.47
N ALA A 216 4.82 -11.14 -13.25
CA ALA A 216 3.82 -11.14 -14.31
C ALA A 216 3.72 -9.77 -15.00
N ASP A 217 3.80 -8.67 -14.23
CA ASP A 217 3.74 -7.29 -14.73
C ASP A 217 4.92 -6.94 -15.64
N ASN A 218 6.10 -7.47 -15.36
CA ASN A 218 7.23 -7.36 -16.26
C ASN A 218 7.03 -8.19 -17.53
N LEU A 219 6.54 -9.42 -17.40
CA LEU A 219 6.38 -10.35 -18.52
C LEU A 219 5.28 -9.93 -19.50
N ARG A 220 4.18 -9.32 -19.02
CA ARG A 220 3.07 -8.86 -19.90
C ARG A 220 3.50 -7.79 -20.91
N GLN A 221 4.56 -7.05 -20.61
CA GLN A 221 5.04 -5.96 -21.46
C GLN A 221 5.93 -6.48 -22.60
N LEU A 222 6.29 -7.77 -22.57
CA LEU A 222 7.07 -8.41 -23.63
C LEU A 222 6.13 -8.90 -24.75
N PRO A 223 6.35 -8.48 -26.02
CA PRO A 223 5.43 -8.75 -27.13
C PRO A 223 5.25 -10.23 -27.49
N PHE A 224 6.09 -11.14 -26.97
CA PHE A 224 6.07 -12.58 -27.31
C PHE A 224 5.76 -13.50 -26.13
N VAL A 225 5.59 -12.95 -24.91
CA VAL A 225 5.50 -13.78 -23.68
C VAL A 225 4.07 -14.10 -23.29
N THR A 226 3.06 -13.36 -23.76
CA THR A 226 1.65 -13.63 -23.46
C THR A 226 1.17 -15.02 -23.90
N THR A 227 1.82 -15.64 -24.89
CA THR A 227 1.55 -17.03 -25.30
C THR A 227 2.27 -18.09 -24.45
N LEU A 228 3.38 -17.72 -23.77
CA LEU A 228 4.23 -18.65 -23.01
C LEU A 228 3.95 -18.68 -21.51
N THR A 229 3.28 -17.66 -20.96
CA THR A 229 3.02 -17.55 -19.50
C THR A 229 2.18 -18.69 -18.94
N GLY A 230 1.26 -19.27 -19.73
CA GLY A 230 0.43 -20.40 -19.30
C GLY A 230 1.22 -21.73 -19.18
N TRP A 231 2.37 -21.83 -19.85
CA TRP A 231 3.18 -23.05 -19.90
C TRP A 231 4.37 -23.03 -18.94
N LEU A 232 4.98 -21.85 -18.71
CA LEU A 232 6.21 -21.72 -17.94
C LEU A 232 6.01 -21.56 -16.42
N PHE A 233 4.81 -21.23 -15.94
CA PHE A 233 4.58 -20.86 -14.53
C PHE A 233 3.36 -21.55 -13.87
N PRO A 234 3.29 -22.90 -13.81
CA PRO A 234 2.16 -23.62 -13.21
C PRO A 234 1.94 -23.33 -11.71
N SER A 235 3.00 -23.03 -10.94
CA SER A 235 2.88 -22.66 -9.51
C SER A 235 2.12 -21.35 -9.29
N THR A 236 2.18 -20.41 -10.25
CA THR A 236 1.41 -19.16 -10.16
C THR A 236 -0.10 -19.40 -10.24
N ILE A 237 -0.54 -20.46 -10.94
CA ILE A 237 -1.95 -20.84 -11.04
C ILE A 237 -2.41 -21.50 -9.74
N ALA A 238 -1.57 -22.36 -9.15
CA ALA A 238 -1.88 -23.05 -7.89
C ALA A 238 -2.06 -22.08 -6.69
N THR A 239 -1.14 -21.12 -6.49
CA THR A 239 -1.26 -20.12 -5.41
C THR A 239 -2.43 -19.15 -5.66
N LYS A 240 -2.73 -18.81 -6.93
CA LYS A 240 -3.91 -18.01 -7.29
C LYS A 240 -5.22 -18.72 -6.93
N ASN A 241 -5.29 -20.03 -7.17
CA ASN A 241 -6.47 -20.82 -6.84
C ASN A 241 -6.67 -20.91 -5.33
N GLN A 242 -5.59 -21.07 -4.54
CA GLN A 242 -5.70 -21.12 -3.07
C GLN A 242 -6.28 -19.84 -2.46
N ASN A 243 -5.84 -18.66 -2.92
CA ASN A 243 -6.37 -17.39 -2.41
C ASN A 243 -7.86 -17.23 -2.73
N SER A 244 -8.24 -17.46 -4.00
CA SER A 244 -9.62 -17.27 -4.43
C SER A 244 -10.55 -18.34 -3.87
N GLU A 245 -10.11 -19.60 -3.76
CA GLU A 245 -10.86 -20.68 -3.11
C GLU A 245 -11.10 -20.42 -1.62
N PHE A 246 -10.07 -20.01 -0.87
CA PHE A 246 -10.25 -19.63 0.53
C PHE A 246 -11.26 -18.49 0.67
N SER A 247 -11.13 -17.45 -0.15
CA SER A 247 -12.07 -16.32 -0.15
C SER A 247 -13.50 -16.78 -0.46
N ARG A 248 -13.71 -17.67 -1.44
CA ARG A 248 -15.02 -18.25 -1.77
C ARG A 248 -15.60 -19.05 -0.61
N GLN A 249 -14.78 -19.84 0.07
CA GLN A 249 -15.21 -20.60 1.25
C GLN A 249 -15.66 -19.67 2.37
N GLN A 250 -14.92 -18.60 2.65
CA GLN A 250 -15.27 -17.62 3.68
C GLN A 250 -16.57 -16.87 3.35
N VAL A 251 -16.71 -16.39 2.11
CA VAL A 251 -17.96 -15.74 1.67
C VAL A 251 -19.13 -16.72 1.72
N ALA A 252 -18.95 -17.97 1.30
CA ALA A 252 -20.00 -18.98 1.37
C ALA A 252 -20.44 -19.29 2.82
N LYS A 253 -19.50 -19.30 3.78
CA LYS A 253 -19.84 -19.38 5.21
C LYS A 253 -20.61 -18.15 5.68
N ARG A 254 -20.13 -16.95 5.32
CA ARG A 254 -20.76 -15.68 5.71
C ARG A 254 -22.21 -15.57 5.22
N LEU A 255 -22.48 -16.00 3.98
CA LEU A 255 -23.82 -16.00 3.38
C LEU A 255 -24.79 -17.00 4.04
N LYS A 256 -24.28 -18.02 4.73
CA LYS A 256 -25.10 -18.97 5.51
C LYS A 256 -25.34 -18.51 6.96
N SER A 257 -24.65 -17.47 7.42
CA SER A 257 -24.72 -16.99 8.80
C SER A 257 -25.86 -16.00 9.00
N THR A 258 -26.63 -16.18 10.08
CA THR A 258 -27.70 -15.27 10.51
C THR A 258 -27.22 -14.23 11.54
N SER A 259 -25.90 -14.09 11.72
CA SER A 259 -25.33 -13.21 12.74
C SER A 259 -25.73 -11.74 12.51
N PRO A 260 -26.21 -11.02 13.55
CA PRO A 260 -26.55 -9.60 13.47
C PRO A 260 -25.29 -8.69 13.45
N ARG A 261 -24.09 -9.27 13.34
CA ARG A 261 -22.82 -8.53 13.31
C ARG A 261 -22.81 -7.46 12.22
N LYS A 262 -22.22 -6.32 12.58
CA LYS A 262 -22.02 -5.18 11.69
C LYS A 262 -20.57 -5.16 11.23
N ASP A 263 -20.34 -5.55 9.99
CA ASP A 263 -19.03 -5.64 9.35
C ASP A 263 -19.10 -5.03 7.93
N PHE A 264 -18.01 -5.08 7.15
CA PHE A 264 -18.00 -4.52 5.79
C PHE A 264 -18.97 -5.27 4.86
N MET A 265 -19.22 -6.54 5.14
CA MET A 265 -20.04 -7.42 4.30
C MET A 265 -21.52 -7.29 4.60
N THR A 266 -21.92 -6.86 5.79
CA THR A 266 -23.34 -6.73 6.17
C THR A 266 -24.16 -6.01 5.09
N GLN A 267 -23.63 -4.92 4.53
CA GLN A 267 -24.33 -4.17 3.47
C GLN A 267 -24.20 -4.83 2.09
N LEU A 268 -23.05 -5.43 1.79
CA LEU A 268 -22.83 -6.09 0.50
C LEU A 268 -23.63 -7.38 0.35
N VAL A 269 -23.88 -8.10 1.45
CA VAL A 269 -24.77 -9.27 1.49
C VAL A 269 -26.20 -8.85 1.16
N GLY A 270 -26.71 -7.75 1.73
CA GLY A 270 -28.02 -7.21 1.34
C GLY A 270 -28.08 -6.77 -0.13
N GLN A 271 -26.97 -6.28 -0.69
CA GLN A 271 -26.89 -5.94 -2.12
C GLN A 271 -26.85 -7.18 -3.02
N LEU A 272 -26.30 -8.30 -2.55
CA LEU A 272 -26.38 -9.59 -3.25
C LEU A 272 -27.83 -10.07 -3.36
N GLU A 273 -28.60 -9.97 -2.27
CA GLU A 273 -30.03 -10.35 -2.25
C GLU A 273 -30.87 -9.54 -3.24
N THR A 274 -30.53 -8.27 -3.44
CA THR A 274 -31.20 -7.40 -4.43
C THR A 274 -30.68 -7.58 -5.87
N GLY A 275 -29.64 -8.38 -6.08
CA GLY A 275 -28.99 -8.57 -7.39
C GLY A 275 -28.10 -7.41 -7.83
N ALA A 276 -27.83 -6.43 -6.95
CA ALA A 276 -26.99 -5.26 -7.27
C ALA A 276 -25.50 -5.57 -7.33
N VAL A 277 -25.05 -6.66 -6.70
CA VAL A 277 -23.68 -7.18 -6.70
C VAL A 277 -23.72 -8.70 -6.90
N GLY A 278 -22.89 -9.25 -7.79
CA GLY A 278 -22.80 -10.71 -7.98
C GLY A 278 -21.95 -11.38 -6.89
N GLN A 279 -22.16 -12.68 -6.63
CA GLN A 279 -21.43 -13.40 -5.58
C GLN A 279 -19.90 -13.45 -5.82
N GLU A 280 -19.46 -13.57 -7.07
CA GLU A 280 -18.03 -13.55 -7.38
C GLU A 280 -17.44 -12.15 -7.20
N GLU A 281 -18.19 -11.10 -7.55
CA GLU A 281 -17.78 -9.72 -7.27
C GLU A 281 -17.68 -9.48 -5.75
N LEU A 282 -18.65 -9.96 -4.98
CA LEU A 282 -18.64 -9.93 -3.51
C LEU A 282 -17.38 -10.61 -2.96
N THR A 283 -17.05 -11.79 -3.48
CA THR A 283 -15.87 -12.56 -3.08
C THR A 283 -14.57 -11.81 -3.41
N ALA A 284 -14.48 -11.23 -4.62
CA ALA A 284 -13.34 -10.44 -5.03
C ALA A 284 -13.18 -9.16 -4.16
N HIS A 285 -14.29 -8.51 -3.79
CA HIS A 285 -14.28 -7.38 -2.85
C HIS A 285 -13.79 -7.81 -1.46
N ALA A 286 -14.31 -8.91 -0.91
CA ALA A 286 -13.88 -9.41 0.41
C ALA A 286 -12.37 -9.71 0.43
N SER A 287 -11.88 -10.44 -0.57
CA SER A 287 -10.45 -10.78 -0.69
C SER A 287 -9.58 -9.51 -0.79
N THR A 288 -9.95 -8.55 -1.65
CA THR A 288 -9.13 -7.34 -1.80
C THR A 288 -9.15 -6.47 -0.56
N LEU A 289 -10.24 -6.43 0.20
CA LEU A 289 -10.31 -5.64 1.43
C LEU A 289 -9.32 -6.19 2.45
N VAL A 290 -9.32 -7.52 2.66
CA VAL A 290 -8.41 -8.19 3.60
C VAL A 290 -6.95 -7.99 3.21
N ILE A 291 -6.58 -8.25 1.94
CA ILE A 291 -5.20 -8.13 1.49
C ILE A 291 -4.73 -6.67 1.56
N ALA A 292 -5.55 -5.73 1.07
CA ALA A 292 -5.15 -4.34 0.96
C ALA A 292 -5.00 -3.67 2.33
N GLY A 293 -5.90 -3.91 3.29
CA GLY A 293 -5.76 -3.28 4.61
C GLY A 293 -4.79 -4.03 5.54
N GLY A 294 -4.71 -5.36 5.45
CA GLY A 294 -3.80 -6.17 6.27
C GLY A 294 -2.32 -5.81 6.04
N GLU A 295 -1.88 -5.81 4.79
CA GLU A 295 -0.48 -5.54 4.44
C GLU A 295 -0.10 -4.05 4.61
N THR A 296 -1.03 -3.12 4.35
CA THR A 296 -0.71 -1.69 4.40
C THR A 296 -0.61 -1.15 5.82
N VAL A 297 -1.53 -1.53 6.70
CA VAL A 297 -1.53 -1.09 8.10
C VAL A 297 -0.39 -1.76 8.87
N SER A 298 -0.15 -3.05 8.66
CA SER A 298 0.99 -3.75 9.27
C SER A 298 2.35 -3.15 8.86
N THR A 299 2.50 -2.82 7.57
CA THR A 299 3.68 -2.11 7.05
C THR A 299 3.88 -0.76 7.73
N PHE A 300 2.82 0.04 7.84
CA PHE A 300 2.87 1.33 8.52
C PHE A 300 3.27 1.17 9.99
N LEU A 301 2.64 0.24 10.72
CA LEU A 301 2.88 0.04 12.15
C LEU A 301 4.33 -0.41 12.42
N ALA A 302 4.82 -1.37 11.63
CA ALA A 302 6.20 -1.86 11.76
C ALA A 302 7.21 -0.73 11.50
N ALA A 303 7.10 -0.04 10.36
CA ALA A 303 8.03 1.04 10.02
C ALA A 303 7.96 2.20 11.02
N THR A 304 6.76 2.65 11.39
CA THR A 304 6.58 3.76 12.34
C THR A 304 7.15 3.41 13.71
N THR A 305 6.97 2.17 14.17
CA THR A 305 7.53 1.71 15.44
C THR A 305 9.06 1.67 15.38
N TYR A 306 9.65 1.15 14.29
CA TYR A 306 11.09 1.20 14.08
C TYR A 306 11.63 2.64 14.15
N TYR A 307 11.06 3.55 13.35
CA TYR A 307 11.52 4.94 13.30
C TYR A 307 11.32 5.67 14.64
N LEU A 308 10.24 5.40 15.38
CA LEU A 308 10.06 5.94 16.73
C LEU A 308 11.18 5.48 17.68
N LEU A 309 11.48 4.18 17.71
CA LEU A 309 12.49 3.63 18.62
C LEU A 309 13.92 4.07 18.26
N MET A 310 14.17 4.35 16.97
CA MET A 310 15.41 4.98 16.52
C MET A 310 15.46 6.49 16.84
N ASN A 311 14.36 7.11 17.27
CA ASN A 311 14.26 8.53 17.63
C ASN A 311 13.72 8.72 19.05
N PRO A 312 14.55 8.48 20.11
CA PRO A 312 14.09 8.45 21.49
C PRO A 312 13.37 9.71 21.99
N ALA A 313 13.72 10.88 21.45
CA ALA A 313 13.04 12.13 21.79
C ALA A 313 11.57 12.14 21.33
N SER A 314 11.32 11.75 20.08
CA SER A 314 9.97 11.62 19.53
C SER A 314 9.19 10.50 20.23
N TYR A 315 9.83 9.36 20.48
CA TYR A 315 9.20 8.26 21.23
C TYR A 315 8.73 8.71 22.62
N LYS A 316 9.60 9.35 23.41
CA LYS A 316 9.24 9.86 24.75
C LYS A 316 8.13 10.89 24.70
N LYS A 317 8.18 11.82 23.74
CA LYS A 317 7.15 12.85 23.57
C LYS A 317 5.77 12.22 23.27
N LEU A 318 5.73 11.22 22.38
CA LEU A 318 4.51 10.49 22.06
C LEU A 318 3.97 9.70 23.25
N VAL A 319 4.82 8.93 23.93
CA VAL A 319 4.41 8.15 25.11
C VAL A 319 3.85 9.07 26.21
N ASN A 320 4.50 10.21 26.45
CA ASN A 320 4.04 11.20 27.43
C ASN A 320 2.66 11.77 27.07
N GLU A 321 2.46 12.19 25.81
CA GLU A 321 1.15 12.70 25.35
C GLU A 321 0.04 11.67 25.58
N ILE A 322 0.27 10.42 25.17
CA ILE A 322 -0.70 9.34 25.29
C ILE A 322 -1.02 9.03 26.76
N ARG A 323 0.00 8.88 27.61
CA ARG A 323 -0.18 8.53 29.03
C ARG A 323 -0.82 9.67 29.84
N GLN A 324 -0.57 10.93 29.48
CA GLN A 324 -1.21 12.08 30.12
C GLN A 324 -2.67 12.26 29.69
N ALA A 325 -3.00 11.93 28.43
CA ALA A 325 -4.36 12.11 27.91
C ALA A 325 -5.38 11.12 28.47
N PHE A 326 -4.94 9.92 28.91
CA PHE A 326 -5.84 8.84 29.30
C PHE A 326 -5.58 8.34 30.73
N SER A 327 -6.58 8.52 31.60
CA SER A 327 -6.54 8.04 32.98
C SER A 327 -6.65 6.51 33.11
N SER A 328 -7.21 5.82 32.11
CA SER A 328 -7.36 4.36 32.10
C SER A 328 -7.27 3.80 30.67
N TYR A 329 -6.91 2.52 30.56
CA TYR A 329 -6.84 1.81 29.28
C TYR A 329 -8.19 1.81 28.55
N ALA A 330 -9.29 1.65 29.30
CA ALA A 330 -10.64 1.62 28.78
C ALA A 330 -11.12 2.98 28.24
N ALA A 331 -10.47 4.09 28.62
CA ALA A 331 -10.79 5.41 28.09
C ALA A 331 -10.26 5.65 26.66
N ILE A 332 -9.36 4.78 26.17
CA ILE A 332 -8.76 4.89 24.84
C ILE A 332 -9.75 4.39 23.78
N ASN A 333 -10.38 5.34 23.10
CA ASN A 333 -11.29 5.11 21.98
C ASN A 333 -10.80 5.87 20.73
N THR A 334 -11.40 5.61 19.58
CA THR A 334 -10.96 6.17 18.29
C THR A 334 -10.96 7.69 18.31
N GLY A 335 -12.06 8.30 18.76
CA GLY A 335 -12.23 9.75 18.75
C GLY A 335 -11.23 10.46 19.66
N ALA A 336 -11.00 9.93 20.86
CA ALA A 336 -10.07 10.51 21.81
C ALA A 336 -8.60 10.33 21.38
N ALA A 337 -8.23 9.20 20.79
CA ALA A 337 -6.90 9.01 20.23
C ALA A 337 -6.64 9.91 19.01
N GLN A 338 -7.64 10.07 18.14
CA GLN A 338 -7.54 10.98 16.98
C GLN A 338 -7.36 12.45 17.37
N ALA A 339 -7.79 12.84 18.57
CA ALA A 339 -7.63 14.20 19.07
C ALA A 339 -6.20 14.52 19.55
N LEU A 340 -5.31 13.52 19.67
CA LEU A 340 -3.94 13.71 20.13
C LEU A 340 -3.04 14.26 19.01
N PRO A 341 -2.55 15.52 19.13
CA PRO A 341 -1.87 16.19 18.02
C PRO A 341 -0.51 15.55 17.68
N TYR A 342 0.28 15.12 18.67
CA TYR A 342 1.57 14.49 18.39
C TYR A 342 1.41 13.07 17.85
N LEU A 343 0.41 12.30 18.31
CA LEU A 343 0.05 11.03 17.67
C LEU A 343 -0.33 11.22 16.20
N GLN A 344 -1.13 12.22 15.85
CA GLN A 344 -1.43 12.52 14.44
C GLN A 344 -0.17 12.92 13.67
N ALA A 345 0.72 13.69 14.30
CA ALA A 345 1.99 14.08 13.70
C ALA A 345 2.90 12.86 13.41
N VAL A 346 2.96 11.90 14.34
CA VAL A 346 3.68 10.64 14.19
C VAL A 346 3.08 9.77 13.09
N ILE A 347 1.75 9.65 13.03
CA ILE A 347 1.08 8.88 11.98
C ILE A 347 1.37 9.47 10.59
N ASN A 348 1.25 10.79 10.44
CA ASN A 348 1.54 11.45 9.17
C ASN A 348 3.01 11.30 8.77
N GLU A 349 3.94 11.40 9.73
CA GLU A 349 5.37 11.21 9.44
C GLU A 349 5.71 9.76 9.10
N GLY A 350 5.11 8.78 9.78
CA GLY A 350 5.26 7.37 9.47
C GLY A 350 4.78 7.05 8.05
N LEU A 351 3.61 7.58 7.66
CA LEU A 351 3.08 7.44 6.31
C LEU A 351 3.92 8.17 5.25
N ARG A 352 4.60 9.27 5.60
CA ARG A 352 5.49 10.02 4.70
C ARG A 352 6.81 9.29 4.46
N ILE A 353 7.50 8.90 5.53
CA ILE A 353 8.85 8.34 5.47
C ILE A 353 8.86 6.90 4.94
N TYR A 354 7.78 6.15 5.20
CA TYR A 354 7.67 4.77 4.74
C TYR A 354 6.26 4.53 4.17
N PRO A 355 5.94 5.13 3.01
CA PRO A 355 4.61 5.05 2.43
C PRO A 355 4.31 3.60 2.03
N PRO A 356 3.23 2.96 2.53
CA PRO A 356 2.91 1.58 2.18
C PRO A 356 2.80 1.35 0.66
N GLY A 357 2.24 2.31 -0.08
CA GLY A 357 2.23 2.34 -1.55
C GLY A 357 3.37 3.17 -2.14
N SER A 358 4.62 2.71 -2.04
CA SER A 358 5.82 3.51 -2.32
C SER A 358 6.11 3.78 -3.80
N GLN A 359 5.71 2.89 -4.71
CA GLN A 359 6.03 3.04 -6.14
C GLN A 359 5.17 4.11 -6.84
N GLY A 360 3.95 4.33 -6.37
CA GLY A 360 2.92 5.10 -7.07
C GLY A 360 1.82 4.21 -7.65
N PHE A 361 0.85 4.82 -8.34
CA PHE A 361 -0.33 4.12 -8.85
C PHE A 361 -0.43 4.28 -10.37
N PRO A 362 -0.05 3.28 -11.18
CA PRO A 362 -0.05 3.40 -12.65
C PRO A 362 -1.40 3.79 -13.24
N ARG A 363 -1.39 4.71 -14.19
CA ARG A 363 -2.56 5.15 -14.97
C ARG A 363 -2.21 5.19 -16.44
N LEU A 364 -3.23 5.15 -17.29
CA LEU A 364 -3.08 5.41 -18.72
C LEU A 364 -3.48 6.84 -19.04
N SER A 365 -2.61 7.54 -19.74
CA SER A 365 -2.91 8.86 -20.29
C SER A 365 -3.99 8.72 -21.37
N PRO A 366 -5.06 9.54 -21.33
CA PRO A 366 -5.98 9.70 -22.45
C PRO A 366 -5.47 10.67 -23.52
N GLY A 367 -4.26 11.24 -23.36
CA GLY A 367 -3.83 12.47 -24.02
C GLY A 367 -4.09 13.65 -23.08
N ALA A 368 -3.13 13.96 -22.21
CA ALA A 368 -3.33 14.93 -21.13
C ALA A 368 -2.05 15.68 -20.78
N TRP A 369 -2.21 16.88 -20.22
CA TRP A 369 -1.13 17.63 -19.60
C TRP A 369 -0.88 17.12 -18.18
N VAL A 370 0.37 16.82 -17.88
CA VAL A 370 0.87 16.57 -16.52
C VAL A 370 2.08 17.48 -16.34
N ASP A 371 2.03 18.33 -15.32
CA ASP A 371 2.92 19.47 -15.17
C ASP A 371 2.95 20.30 -16.47
N GLU A 372 4.14 20.59 -17.01
CA GLU A 372 4.36 21.31 -18.27
C GLU A 372 4.43 20.40 -19.50
N HIS A 373 4.08 19.12 -19.37
CA HIS A 373 4.29 18.12 -20.42
C HIS A 373 2.98 17.55 -20.99
N TRP A 374 2.82 17.60 -22.32
CA TRP A 374 1.78 16.83 -23.00
C TRP A 374 2.18 15.35 -23.10
N ILE A 375 1.34 14.49 -22.52
CA ILE A 375 1.53 13.05 -22.43
C ILE A 375 0.62 12.35 -23.44
N PRO A 376 1.16 11.68 -24.47
CA PRO A 376 0.38 10.97 -25.48
C PRO A 376 -0.59 9.95 -24.90
N LYS A 377 -1.69 9.70 -25.62
CA LYS A 377 -2.66 8.66 -25.26
C LYS A 377 -2.01 7.28 -25.25
N GLY A 378 -2.32 6.47 -24.25
CA GLY A 378 -1.82 5.11 -24.10
C GLY A 378 -0.45 5.00 -23.40
N THR A 379 0.18 6.11 -23.04
CA THR A 379 1.36 6.11 -22.16
C THR A 379 0.94 5.75 -20.74
N GLU A 380 1.67 4.83 -20.11
CA GLU A 380 1.55 4.53 -18.69
C GLU A 380 2.31 5.58 -17.88
N LEU A 381 1.73 6.06 -16.78
CA LEU A 381 2.36 7.05 -15.93
C LEU A 381 1.90 6.95 -14.48
N TYR A 382 2.74 7.44 -13.57
CA TYR A 382 2.43 7.55 -12.15
C TYR A 382 3.27 8.65 -11.49
N THR A 383 2.84 9.09 -10.31
CA THR A 383 3.70 9.86 -9.40
C THR A 383 4.39 8.90 -8.44
N SER A 384 5.73 8.92 -8.37
CA SER A 384 6.50 8.12 -7.43
C SER A 384 6.27 8.62 -6.00
N ALA A 385 5.51 7.86 -5.21
CA ALA A 385 5.19 8.26 -3.84
C ALA A 385 6.44 8.38 -2.97
N TRP A 386 7.34 7.40 -3.05
CA TRP A 386 8.64 7.44 -2.37
C TRP A 386 9.45 8.68 -2.73
N THR A 387 9.63 8.96 -4.02
CA THR A 387 10.47 10.08 -4.45
C THR A 387 9.90 11.40 -3.98
N VAL A 388 8.59 11.62 -4.17
CA VAL A 388 7.94 12.88 -3.78
C VAL A 388 8.05 13.15 -2.28
N THR A 389 7.93 12.12 -1.45
CA THR A 389 8.06 12.26 0.01
C THR A 389 9.50 12.36 0.51
N HIS A 390 10.48 11.97 -0.32
CA HIS A 390 11.91 12.02 -0.01
C HIS A 390 12.67 13.11 -0.76
N ASP A 391 11.95 14.03 -1.41
CA ASP A 391 12.53 15.14 -2.15
C ASP A 391 12.79 16.35 -1.25
N ALA A 392 14.03 16.84 -1.25
CA ALA A 392 14.42 18.03 -0.48
C ALA A 392 13.71 19.32 -0.95
N ARG A 393 13.11 19.31 -2.15
CA ARG A 393 12.23 20.39 -2.64
C ARG A 393 10.89 20.44 -1.91
N ASN A 394 10.45 19.31 -1.35
CA ASN A 394 9.17 19.17 -0.67
C ASN A 394 9.33 19.07 0.85
N PHE A 395 10.37 18.40 1.34
CA PHE A 395 10.59 18.19 2.78
C PHE A 395 12.03 18.48 3.17
N HIS A 396 12.23 19.33 4.17
CA HIS A 396 13.54 19.56 4.77
C HIS A 396 14.01 18.33 5.56
N ASP A 397 15.26 17.94 5.35
CA ASP A 397 15.84 16.66 5.80
C ASP A 397 14.89 15.49 5.57
N PRO A 398 14.61 15.16 4.29
CA PRO A 398 13.51 14.26 3.93
C PRO A 398 13.69 12.83 4.46
N MET A 399 14.93 12.41 4.71
CA MET A 399 15.24 11.08 5.26
C MET A 399 15.10 11.00 6.79
N ALA A 400 14.97 12.14 7.49
CA ALA A 400 14.87 12.16 8.94
C ALA A 400 13.40 12.04 9.39
N PHE A 401 13.16 11.17 10.37
CA PHE A 401 11.86 11.02 11.02
C PHE A 401 11.62 12.19 11.98
N LYS A 402 10.82 13.17 11.55
CA LYS A 402 10.55 14.39 12.31
C LYS A 402 9.04 14.63 12.42
N PRO A 403 8.32 13.99 13.35
CA PRO A 403 6.88 14.21 13.54
C PRO A 403 6.52 15.68 13.70
N ASP A 404 7.35 16.46 14.39
CA ASP A 404 7.13 17.88 14.67
C ASP A 404 6.86 18.73 13.41
N ARG A 405 7.27 18.30 12.20
CA ARG A 405 6.94 18.99 10.95
C ARG A 405 5.43 19.05 10.67
N TRP A 406 4.64 18.18 11.27
CA TRP A 406 3.19 18.06 11.09
C TRP A 406 2.38 18.83 12.13
N LEU A 407 3.01 19.34 13.18
CA LEU A 407 2.32 20.15 14.18
C LEU A 407 1.88 21.50 13.59
N ALA A 408 0.87 22.10 14.21
CA ALA A 408 0.45 23.45 13.87
C ALA A 408 1.62 24.39 14.14
N ASP A 409 1.94 25.19 13.13
CA ASP A 409 3.02 26.13 13.23
C ASP A 409 2.67 27.23 14.24
N ASP A 410 3.45 27.38 15.32
CA ASP A 410 3.55 28.71 15.90
C ASP A 410 4.23 29.63 14.87
N TYR A 411 4.02 30.94 14.96
CA TYR A 411 4.51 31.89 13.96
C TYR A 411 6.02 31.74 13.66
N MET A 412 6.81 31.28 14.65
CA MET A 412 8.25 31.08 14.53
C MET A 412 8.59 29.74 13.84
N THR A 413 7.84 28.68 14.12
CA THR A 413 7.96 27.37 13.46
C THR A 413 7.45 27.41 12.02
N ALA A 414 6.39 28.17 11.70
CA ALA A 414 5.88 28.34 10.32
C ALA A 414 6.91 28.96 9.39
N LYS A 415 7.70 29.89 9.91
CA LYS A 415 8.74 30.57 9.15
C LYS A 415 9.94 29.66 8.87
N ALA A 416 10.18 28.66 9.73
CA ALA A 416 11.25 27.68 9.62
C ALA A 416 10.82 26.43 8.83
N ASN A 417 9.56 26.02 8.92
CA ASN A 417 9.00 24.82 8.30
C ASN A 417 8.39 25.15 6.93
N LYS A 418 9.19 24.99 5.87
CA LYS A 418 8.77 25.21 4.47
C LYS A 418 8.32 23.93 3.78
N ASP A 419 7.98 22.90 4.54
CA ASP A 419 7.60 21.61 3.97
C ASP A 419 6.26 21.69 3.23
N ILE A 420 6.24 21.12 2.04
CA ILE A 420 5.05 21.01 1.20
C ILE A 420 4.32 19.72 1.57
N LYS A 421 3.52 19.77 2.63
CA LYS A 421 2.81 18.62 3.20
C LYS A 421 1.93 17.87 2.17
N GLU A 422 1.42 18.57 1.15
CA GLU A 422 0.64 18.01 0.05
C GLU A 422 1.42 17.02 -0.83
N ALA A 423 2.75 16.99 -0.73
CA ALA A 423 3.60 15.99 -1.36
C ALA A 423 3.35 14.58 -0.78
N SER A 424 2.94 14.47 0.49
CA SER A 424 2.56 13.19 1.11
C SER A 424 1.10 12.86 0.82
N GLN A 425 0.87 11.88 -0.07
CA GLN A 425 -0.47 11.41 -0.44
C GLN A 425 -0.62 9.89 -0.23
N PRO A 426 -0.46 9.38 1.00
CA PRO A 426 -0.45 7.94 1.30
C PRO A 426 -1.77 7.24 0.94
N PHE A 427 -2.88 7.98 0.91
CA PHE A 427 -4.21 7.48 0.57
C PHE A 427 -4.65 7.86 -0.86
N SER A 428 -3.75 8.40 -1.68
CA SER A 428 -4.05 8.95 -3.01
C SER A 428 -5.14 10.05 -2.98
N LEU A 429 -5.58 10.50 -4.16
CA LEU A 429 -6.51 11.60 -4.35
C LEU A 429 -7.67 11.22 -5.29
N GLY A 430 -8.70 12.06 -5.28
CA GLY A 430 -9.78 12.06 -6.26
C GLY A 430 -10.76 10.88 -6.17
N PRO A 431 -11.47 10.55 -7.27
CA PRO A 431 -12.51 9.51 -7.29
C PRO A 431 -12.02 8.12 -6.86
N ARG A 432 -10.71 7.89 -6.98
CA ARG A 432 -10.03 6.62 -6.70
C ARG A 432 -9.19 6.65 -5.42
N ALA A 433 -9.33 7.69 -4.59
CA ALA A 433 -8.72 7.75 -3.27
C ALA A 433 -9.13 6.54 -2.41
N CYS A 434 -8.25 6.16 -1.49
CA CYS A 434 -8.41 4.98 -0.63
C CYS A 434 -9.77 4.97 0.06
N LEU A 435 -10.53 3.90 -0.16
CA LEU A 435 -11.83 3.68 0.46
C LEU A 435 -11.71 3.49 1.98
N GLY A 436 -10.67 2.76 2.40
CA GLY A 436 -10.42 2.40 3.80
C GLY A 436 -9.68 3.47 4.62
N ARG A 437 -9.49 4.70 4.12
CA ARG A 437 -8.66 5.73 4.79
C ARG A 437 -9.04 5.94 6.26
N ASN A 438 -10.32 6.13 6.54
CA ASN A 438 -10.79 6.41 7.89
C ASN A 438 -10.69 5.17 8.80
N PHE A 439 -10.89 3.97 8.24
CA PHE A 439 -10.71 2.71 8.96
C PHE A 439 -9.23 2.49 9.33
N ALA A 440 -8.32 2.72 8.38
CA ALA A 440 -6.88 2.64 8.61
C ALA A 440 -6.45 3.61 9.72
N TYR A 441 -6.92 4.86 9.71
CA TYR A 441 -6.65 5.79 10.81
C TYR A 441 -7.20 5.30 12.15
N MET A 442 -8.38 4.69 12.20
CA MET A 442 -8.90 4.09 13.43
C MET A 442 -7.96 3.01 13.98
N GLU A 443 -7.53 2.06 13.14
CA GLU A 443 -6.58 1.00 13.53
C GLU A 443 -5.25 1.57 14.01
N MET A 444 -4.64 2.48 13.23
CA MET A 444 -3.35 3.09 13.56
C MET A 444 -3.40 3.84 14.90
N ASN A 445 -4.46 4.64 15.12
CA ASN A 445 -4.63 5.39 16.34
C ASN A 445 -4.82 4.46 17.55
N LEU A 446 -5.73 3.49 17.46
CA LEU A 446 -6.03 2.59 18.56
C LEU A 446 -4.84 1.68 18.90
N ILE A 447 -4.18 1.10 17.90
CA ILE A 447 -3.04 0.19 18.11
C ILE A 447 -1.88 0.95 18.76
N LEU A 448 -1.47 2.10 18.19
CA LEU A 448 -0.36 2.87 18.75
C LEU A 448 -0.71 3.40 20.14
N ALA A 449 -1.89 3.99 20.35
CA ALA A 449 -2.30 4.54 21.63
C ALA A 449 -2.37 3.48 22.72
N LYS A 450 -3.09 2.37 22.49
CA LYS A 450 -3.27 1.31 23.50
C LYS A 450 -1.96 0.60 23.82
N MET A 451 -1.13 0.33 22.82
CA MET A 451 0.18 -0.31 22.99
C MET A 451 1.12 0.56 23.82
N LEU A 452 1.33 1.83 23.44
CA LEU A 452 2.27 2.75 24.11
C LEU A 452 1.75 3.27 25.46
N TRP A 453 0.43 3.28 25.66
CA TRP A 453 -0.15 3.57 26.97
C TRP A 453 0.19 2.47 27.97
N ARG A 454 0.25 1.20 27.53
CA ARG A 454 0.41 0.02 28.40
C ARG A 454 1.87 -0.39 28.61
N TYR A 455 2.70 -0.24 27.58
CA TYR A 455 4.08 -0.74 27.60
C TYR A 455 5.10 0.32 27.19
N ASP A 456 6.31 0.15 27.69
CA ASP A 456 7.54 0.71 27.14
C ASP A 456 8.18 -0.30 26.18
N LEU A 457 8.57 0.18 25.01
CA LEU A 457 9.09 -0.63 23.92
C LEU A 457 10.60 -0.43 23.80
N GLU A 458 11.33 -1.51 23.57
CA GLU A 458 12.77 -1.50 23.37
C GLU A 458 13.11 -2.24 22.08
N LEU A 459 13.76 -1.55 21.14
CA LEU A 459 14.32 -2.17 19.94
C LEU A 459 15.52 -3.03 20.34
N VAL A 460 15.47 -4.32 20.01
CA VAL A 460 16.52 -5.27 20.38
C VAL A 460 17.78 -5.07 19.54
N ASP A 461 17.62 -4.93 18.23
CA ASP A 461 18.73 -4.67 17.30
C ASP A 461 18.76 -3.20 16.89
N LYS A 462 19.68 -2.44 17.50
CA LYS A 462 19.87 -1.01 17.21
C LYS A 462 20.67 -0.74 15.94
N GLU A 463 21.34 -1.76 15.41
CA GLU A 463 22.13 -1.67 14.18
C GLU A 463 21.33 -2.10 12.93
N LEU A 464 20.07 -2.48 13.11
CA LEU A 464 19.18 -2.87 12.02
C LEU A 464 19.02 -1.76 10.97
N ASP A 465 19.57 -1.97 9.78
CA ASP A 465 19.29 -1.15 8.60
C ASP A 465 17.93 -1.53 8.00
N TRP A 466 16.88 -0.89 8.51
CA TRP A 466 15.49 -1.15 8.10
C TRP A 466 15.27 -0.93 6.60
N LEU A 467 15.74 0.20 6.08
CA LEU A 467 15.50 0.57 4.69
C LEU A 467 16.35 -0.28 3.74
N GLY A 468 17.64 -0.47 4.05
CA GLY A 468 18.54 -1.28 3.21
C GLY A 468 18.16 -2.76 3.17
N SER A 469 17.56 -3.27 4.24
CA SER A 469 17.04 -4.64 4.31
C SER A 469 15.65 -4.81 3.70
N SER A 470 14.96 -3.71 3.39
CA SER A 470 13.62 -3.75 2.81
C SER A 470 13.65 -3.90 1.28
N LYS A 471 12.63 -4.56 0.72
CA LYS A 471 12.43 -4.75 -0.73
C LYS A 471 11.01 -4.38 -1.11
N VAL A 472 10.78 -3.96 -2.36
CA VAL A 472 9.45 -3.63 -2.87
C VAL A 472 9.10 -4.49 -4.07
N TYR A 473 8.15 -5.40 -3.87
CA TYR A 473 7.50 -6.20 -4.90
C TYR A 473 6.01 -5.90 -4.85
N VAL A 474 5.59 -4.83 -5.52
CA VAL A 474 4.29 -4.14 -5.32
C VAL A 474 4.14 -3.49 -3.94
N MET A 475 4.33 -4.26 -2.86
CA MET A 475 4.37 -3.81 -1.47
C MET A 475 5.73 -4.10 -0.83
N TRP A 476 5.91 -3.62 0.40
CA TRP A 476 7.14 -3.76 1.16
C TRP A 476 7.32 -5.14 1.79
N TRP A 477 8.43 -5.78 1.44
CA TRP A 477 9.02 -6.87 2.19
C TRP A 477 9.97 -6.27 3.21
N LYS A 478 9.69 -6.52 4.48
CA LYS A 478 10.30 -5.84 5.63
C LYS A 478 11.18 -6.84 6.40
N PRO A 479 12.30 -6.40 7.00
CA PRO A 479 13.06 -7.27 7.90
C PRO A 479 12.27 -7.60 9.18
N GLU A 480 12.79 -8.52 9.98
CA GLU A 480 12.24 -8.77 11.31
C GLU A 480 12.43 -7.56 12.22
N LEU A 481 11.35 -7.06 12.81
CA LEU A 481 11.40 -5.99 13.81
C LEU A 481 11.32 -6.60 15.21
N ARG A 482 12.45 -6.87 15.86
CA ARG A 482 12.45 -7.47 17.20
C ARG A 482 12.32 -6.42 18.30
N ILE A 483 11.24 -6.50 19.07
CA ILE A 483 10.91 -5.54 20.14
C ILE A 483 10.64 -6.28 21.45
N ARG A 484 11.20 -5.76 22.54
CA ARG A 484 10.87 -6.17 23.91
C ARG A 484 9.86 -5.20 24.51
N PHE A 485 8.87 -5.74 25.20
CA PHE A 485 7.84 -4.98 25.90
C PHE A 485 8.10 -5.02 27.41
N LYS A 486 8.06 -3.86 28.04
CA LYS A 486 8.13 -3.69 29.49
C LYS A 486 6.82 -3.07 29.96
N ALA A 487 6.18 -3.63 30.98
CA ALA A 487 5.01 -3.01 31.57
C ALA A 487 5.38 -1.61 32.07
N ARG A 488 4.50 -0.63 31.82
CA ARG A 488 4.68 0.71 32.38
C ARG A 488 4.73 0.65 33.90
N GLU A 489 5.60 1.46 34.51
CA GLU A 489 5.65 1.65 35.97
C GLU A 489 4.48 2.47 36.51
#